data_AF-A0A925C3V5-F1
#
_entry.id   AF-A0A925C3V5-F1
#
_cell.length_a   1.000
_cell.length_b   1.000
_cell.length_c   1.000
_cell.angle_alpha   90.00
_cell.angle_beta   90.00
_cell.angle_gamma   90.00
#
_symmetry.space_group_name_H-M   'P 1'
#
loop_
_entity.id
_entity.type
_entity.pdbx_description
1 polymer ?
#
loop_
_entity_poly.entity_id
_entity_poly.type
_entity_poly.pdbx_seq_one_letter_code
_entity_poly.pdbx_strand_id
1 'polypeptide(L)'
;MRISMLLAAAIVVLATALAGAQSLRLDRDGGFSFKFGRDDRRGEVEGKRASCEVYARIAVVQADANARFRCGLRGPAWVNDVAPHFRWCRFVPRRQIAEEQRNRADELQRCFDRLGDFDDDRRGR
;
A
#
# COMPACT_ATOMS: atom_id res chain seq x y z
N MET A 1 18.77 57.22 10.22
CA MET A 1 18.62 56.65 8.86
C MET A 1 17.31 55.89 8.78
N ARG A 2 16.25 56.54 8.29
CA ARG A 2 14.98 55.90 7.97
C ARG A 2 15.14 55.27 6.59
N ILE A 3 15.67 54.05 6.54
CA ILE A 3 15.80 53.30 5.30
C ILE A 3 14.38 52.94 4.88
N SER A 4 13.95 53.58 3.79
CA SER A 4 12.60 53.60 3.26
C SER A 4 12.03 52.20 3.10
N MET A 5 10.89 51.94 3.75
CA MET A 5 10.09 50.71 3.64
C MET A 5 9.69 50.36 2.19
N LEU A 6 9.83 51.31 1.26
CA LEU A 6 9.60 51.13 -0.17
C LEU A 6 10.63 50.21 -0.85
N LEU A 7 11.87 50.16 -0.35
CA LEU A 7 12.92 49.28 -0.92
C LEU A 7 12.70 47.80 -0.58
N ALA A 8 12.11 47.51 0.59
CA ALA A 8 11.81 46.14 0.99
C ALA A 8 10.69 45.51 0.14
N ALA A 9 9.68 46.30 -0.25
CA ALA A 9 8.57 45.82 -1.07
C ALA A 9 9.00 45.48 -2.51
N ALA A 10 9.91 46.25 -3.11
CA ALA A 10 10.39 46.01 -4.47
C ALA A 10 11.19 44.69 -4.59
N ILE A 11 11.92 44.30 -3.55
CA ILE A 11 12.69 43.04 -3.54
C ILE A 11 11.76 41.82 -3.47
N VAL A 12 10.63 41.92 -2.75
CA VAL A 12 9.64 40.83 -2.63
C VAL A 12 8.89 40.59 -3.95
N VAL A 13 8.64 41.64 -4.74
CA VAL A 13 8.01 41.51 -6.07
C VAL A 13 8.97 40.87 -7.08
N LEU A 14 10.27 41.12 -6.99
CA LEU A 14 11.24 40.48 -7.90
C LEU A 14 11.40 38.98 -7.63
N ALA A 15 11.30 38.55 -6.37
CA ALA A 15 11.47 37.13 -6.01
C ALA A 15 10.29 36.24 -6.43
N THR A 16 9.09 36.82 -6.60
CA THR A 16 7.88 36.06 -7.00
C THR A 16 7.72 35.93 -8.52
N ALA A 17 8.43 36.74 -9.31
CA ALA A 17 8.39 36.67 -10.78
C ALA A 17 9.25 35.54 -11.38
N LEU A 18 10.15 34.92 -10.60
CA LEU A 18 10.96 33.75 -11.02
C LEU A 18 10.40 32.41 -10.53
N ALA A 19 9.26 32.38 -9.85
CA ALA A 19 8.57 31.13 -9.52
C ALA A 19 7.82 30.57 -10.75
N GLY A 20 8.55 30.35 -11.84
CA GLY A 20 8.06 29.52 -12.94
C GLY A 20 7.93 28.09 -12.41
N ALA A 21 6.73 27.52 -12.53
CA ALA A 21 6.51 26.10 -12.27
C ALA A 21 7.50 25.28 -13.11
N GLN A 22 8.48 24.69 -12.45
CA GLN A 22 9.48 23.88 -13.12
C GLN A 22 8.82 22.55 -13.44
N SER A 23 8.47 22.33 -14.70
CA SER A 23 8.00 21.02 -15.14
C SER A 23 9.14 20.02 -14.95
N LEU A 24 9.03 19.16 -13.93
CA LEU A 24 9.93 18.03 -13.78
C LEU A 24 9.64 17.07 -14.94
N ARG A 25 10.52 17.04 -15.94
CA ARG A 25 10.50 15.98 -16.95
C ARG A 25 11.04 14.72 -16.28
N LEU A 26 10.15 13.79 -15.99
CA LEU A 26 10.52 12.42 -15.67
C LEU A 26 10.93 11.75 -16.99
N ASP A 27 12.21 11.82 -17.35
CA ASP A 27 12.75 11.02 -18.45
C ASP A 27 12.55 9.54 -18.10
N ARG A 28 11.59 8.90 -18.77
CA ARG A 28 11.27 7.47 -18.61
C ARG A 28 12.20 6.64 -19.49
N ASP A 29 13.49 6.89 -19.42
CA ASP A 29 14.53 6.20 -20.18
C ASP A 29 15.05 4.98 -19.42
N GLY A 30 14.13 4.08 -19.08
CA GLY A 30 14.42 2.90 -18.29
C GLY A 30 13.39 1.79 -18.45
N GLY A 31 12.89 1.56 -19.67
CA GLY A 31 12.35 0.25 -20.07
C GLY A 31 11.20 -0.34 -19.24
N PHE A 32 10.43 0.46 -18.52
CA PHE A 32 9.28 -0.03 -17.77
C PHE A 32 7.99 0.57 -18.30
N SER A 33 7.46 -0.03 -19.36
CA SER A 33 6.09 0.22 -19.77
C SER A 33 5.15 -0.66 -18.94
N PHE A 34 4.56 -0.12 -17.87
CA PHE A 34 3.28 -0.62 -17.38
C PHE A 34 2.24 -0.38 -18.50
N LYS A 35 2.10 -1.32 -19.42
CA LYS A 35 0.91 -1.42 -20.26
C LYS A 35 -0.04 -2.37 -19.53
N PHE A 36 -1.20 -1.87 -19.12
CA PHE A 36 -2.33 -2.70 -18.71
C PHE A 36 -3.21 -2.88 -19.95
N GLY A 37 -2.73 -3.69 -20.90
CA GLY A 37 -3.47 -4.04 -22.10
C GLY A 37 -4.21 -5.36 -21.91
N ARG A 38 -5.40 -5.48 -22.51
CA ARG A 38 -6.20 -6.72 -22.49
C ARG A 38 -5.54 -7.90 -23.26
N ASP A 39 -4.43 -7.63 -23.96
CA ASP A 39 -3.73 -8.56 -24.87
C ASP A 39 -2.27 -8.88 -24.49
N ASP A 40 -1.85 -8.68 -23.23
CA ASP A 40 -0.51 -9.08 -22.76
C ASP A 40 -0.36 -10.61 -22.61
N ARG A 41 -0.41 -11.36 -23.71
CA ARG A 41 -0.36 -12.84 -23.73
C ARG A 41 1.04 -13.45 -23.56
N ARG A 42 2.08 -12.67 -23.23
CA ARG A 42 3.45 -13.18 -23.00
C ARG A 42 4.11 -12.72 -21.70
N GLY A 43 3.43 -11.92 -20.86
CA GLY A 43 3.93 -11.41 -19.57
C GLY A 43 3.35 -12.10 -18.33
N GLU A 44 2.54 -13.14 -18.49
CA GLU A 44 1.74 -13.71 -17.39
C GLU A 44 2.56 -14.50 -16.36
N VAL A 45 3.66 -15.15 -16.74
CA VAL A 45 4.38 -16.06 -15.83
C VAL A 45 5.28 -15.30 -14.86
N GLU A 46 6.10 -14.38 -15.37
CA GLU A 46 6.97 -13.52 -14.54
C GLU A 46 6.14 -12.54 -13.72
N GLY A 47 5.15 -11.88 -14.35
CA GLY A 47 4.25 -10.96 -13.66
C GLY A 47 3.44 -11.62 -12.54
N LYS A 48 2.98 -12.87 -12.72
CA LYS A 48 2.29 -13.62 -11.67
C LYS A 48 3.26 -14.05 -10.58
N ARG A 49 4.46 -14.52 -10.91
CA ARG A 49 5.45 -14.91 -9.90
C ARG A 49 5.81 -13.73 -8.98
N ALA A 50 6.15 -12.58 -9.55
CA ALA A 50 6.43 -11.37 -8.77
C ALA A 50 5.23 -10.96 -7.91
N SER A 51 4.00 -11.04 -8.47
CA SER A 51 2.77 -10.80 -7.71
C SER A 51 2.61 -11.77 -6.53
N CYS A 52 3.01 -13.04 -6.70
CA CYS A 52 2.93 -14.06 -5.66
C CYS A 52 3.94 -13.87 -4.54
N GLU A 53 5.13 -13.35 -4.83
CA GLU A 53 6.13 -13.01 -3.80
C GLU A 53 5.61 -11.88 -2.91
N VAL A 54 5.00 -10.86 -3.51
CA VAL A 54 4.36 -9.77 -2.77
C VAL A 54 3.18 -10.28 -1.95
N TYR A 55 2.28 -11.06 -2.55
CA TYR A 55 1.14 -11.68 -1.85
C TYR A 55 1.60 -12.47 -0.62
N ALA A 56 2.61 -13.33 -0.78
CA ALA A 56 3.04 -14.21 0.30
C ALA A 56 3.65 -13.44 1.49
N ARG A 57 4.37 -12.35 1.24
CA ARG A 57 4.90 -11.48 2.30
C ARG A 57 3.79 -10.73 3.03
N ILE A 58 2.83 -10.16 2.30
CA ILE A 58 1.65 -9.55 2.90
C ILE A 58 0.91 -10.57 3.77
N ALA A 59 0.80 -11.82 3.30
CA ALA A 59 0.10 -12.86 4.01
C ALA A 59 0.77 -13.22 5.34
N VAL A 60 2.09 -13.33 5.36
CA VAL A 60 2.84 -13.53 6.60
C VAL A 60 2.68 -12.38 7.58
N VAL A 61 2.74 -11.12 7.12
CA VAL A 61 2.54 -9.94 7.99
C VAL A 61 1.14 -9.96 8.62
N GLN A 62 0.11 -10.32 7.85
CA GLN A 62 -1.25 -10.47 8.36
C GLN A 62 -1.37 -11.65 9.35
N ALA A 63 -0.68 -12.77 9.11
CA ALA A 63 -0.65 -13.90 10.04
C ALA A 63 0.07 -13.57 11.36
N ASP A 64 1.15 -12.81 11.30
CA ASP A 64 1.83 -12.27 12.48
C ASP A 64 0.91 -11.34 13.28
N ALA A 65 0.18 -10.44 12.61
CA ALA A 65 -0.80 -9.58 13.27
C ALA A 65 -1.91 -10.39 13.96
N ASN A 66 -2.45 -11.42 13.30
CA ASN A 66 -3.43 -12.35 13.89
C ASN A 66 -2.90 -12.99 15.20
N ALA A 67 -1.63 -13.42 15.21
CA ALA A 67 -0.99 -14.00 16.39
C ALA A 67 -0.75 -12.94 17.49
N ARG A 68 -0.18 -11.79 17.12
CA ARG A 68 0.18 -10.69 18.04
C ARG A 68 -1.04 -10.13 18.75
N PHE A 69 -2.14 -9.96 18.03
CA PHE A 69 -3.40 -9.41 18.56
C PHE A 69 -4.38 -10.48 19.04
N ARG A 70 -3.95 -11.76 19.06
CA ARG A 70 -4.73 -12.90 19.56
C ARG A 70 -6.13 -13.02 18.92
N CYS A 71 -6.22 -12.72 17.62
CA CYS A 71 -7.48 -12.75 16.87
C CYS A 71 -8.08 -14.16 16.74
N GLY A 72 -7.25 -15.20 16.88
CA GLY A 72 -7.68 -16.59 16.91
C GLY A 72 -8.01 -17.19 15.53
N LEU A 73 -7.64 -16.50 14.44
CA LEU A 73 -7.85 -16.99 13.08
C LEU A 73 -6.90 -18.17 12.81
N ARG A 74 -7.40 -19.20 12.12
CA ARG A 74 -6.71 -20.49 11.92
C ARG A 74 -6.87 -20.99 10.50
N GLY A 75 -6.03 -21.93 10.11
CA GLY A 75 -6.08 -22.63 8.82
C GLY A 75 -4.97 -22.22 7.86
N PRO A 76 -4.99 -22.76 6.62
CA PRO A 76 -3.92 -22.54 5.64
C PRO A 76 -3.68 -21.06 5.30
N ALA A 77 -4.72 -20.23 5.35
CA ALA A 77 -4.67 -18.78 5.13
C ALA A 77 -3.89 -18.02 6.21
N TRP A 78 -3.67 -18.62 7.39
CA TRP A 78 -3.14 -17.97 8.58
C TRP A 78 -1.81 -18.57 9.06
N VAL A 79 -1.14 -19.35 8.21
CA VAL A 79 0.21 -19.86 8.50
C VAL A 79 1.24 -18.73 8.44
N ASN A 80 2.14 -18.70 9.42
CA ASN A 80 3.22 -17.71 9.51
C ASN A 80 4.48 -18.22 8.76
N ASP A 81 4.31 -18.55 7.48
CA ASP A 81 5.38 -19.01 6.59
C ASP A 81 5.08 -18.52 5.17
N VAL A 82 6.08 -17.95 4.49
CA VAL A 82 5.97 -17.42 3.12
C VAL A 82 5.75 -18.53 2.09
N ALA A 83 6.35 -19.70 2.28
CA ALA A 83 6.42 -20.76 1.27
C ALA A 83 5.04 -21.38 0.95
N PRO A 84 4.16 -21.70 1.91
CA PRO A 84 2.79 -22.14 1.63
C PRO A 84 1.98 -21.11 0.83
N HIS A 85 2.02 -19.84 1.22
CA HIS A 85 1.30 -18.74 0.54
C HIS A 85 1.79 -18.56 -0.90
N PHE A 86 3.12 -18.58 -1.09
CA PHE A 86 3.72 -18.49 -2.41
C PHE A 86 3.32 -19.67 -3.30
N ARG A 87 3.37 -20.90 -2.77
CA ARG A 87 2.94 -22.10 -3.51
C ARG A 87 1.48 -22.00 -3.92
N TRP A 88 0.57 -21.71 -2.99
CA TRP A 88 -0.86 -21.56 -3.27
C TRP A 88 -1.11 -20.52 -4.37
N CYS A 89 -0.52 -19.34 -4.24
CA CYS A 89 -0.68 -18.24 -5.19
C CYS A 89 -0.32 -18.62 -6.64
N ARG A 90 0.72 -19.46 -6.82
CA ARG A 90 1.16 -19.90 -8.15
C ARG A 90 0.11 -20.76 -8.86
N PHE A 91 -0.73 -21.49 -8.13
CA PHE A 91 -1.70 -22.42 -8.69
C PHE A 91 -3.12 -21.85 -8.82
N VAL A 92 -3.42 -20.70 -8.21
CA VAL A 92 -4.74 -20.07 -8.31
C VAL A 92 -4.79 -18.93 -9.35
N PRO A 93 -5.96 -18.64 -9.96
CA PRO A 93 -6.15 -17.47 -10.81
C PRO A 93 -5.97 -16.15 -10.04
N ARG A 94 -5.57 -15.06 -10.72
CA ARG A 94 -5.34 -13.74 -10.07
C ARG A 94 -6.57 -13.21 -9.32
N ARG A 95 -7.77 -13.50 -9.83
CA ARG A 95 -9.05 -13.26 -9.14
C ARG A 95 -9.06 -13.81 -7.72
N GLN A 96 -8.65 -15.06 -7.55
CA GLN A 96 -8.68 -15.74 -6.25
C GLN A 96 -7.62 -15.17 -5.30
N ILE A 97 -6.46 -14.73 -5.81
CA ILE A 97 -5.45 -14.03 -5.00
C ILE A 97 -6.04 -12.75 -4.40
N ALA A 98 -6.72 -11.94 -5.22
CA ALA A 98 -7.35 -10.69 -4.77
C ALA A 98 -8.53 -10.94 -3.83
N GLU A 99 -9.30 -12.00 -4.06
CA GLU A 99 -10.38 -12.44 -3.16
C GLU A 99 -9.83 -12.87 -1.80
N GLU A 100 -8.80 -13.70 -1.77
CA GLU A 100 -8.15 -14.15 -0.54
C GLU A 100 -7.52 -12.99 0.25
N GLN A 101 -6.85 -12.05 -0.42
CA GLN A 101 -6.31 -10.86 0.25
C GLN A 101 -7.41 -10.02 0.91
N ARG A 102 -8.55 -9.84 0.23
CA ARG A 102 -9.70 -9.11 0.77
C ARG A 102 -10.31 -9.86 1.96
N ASN A 103 -10.58 -11.16 1.82
CA ASN A 103 -11.13 -11.98 2.89
C ASN A 103 -10.28 -11.92 4.15
N ARG A 104 -8.95 -12.03 4.00
CA ARG A 104 -8.00 -11.97 5.13
C ARG A 104 -7.94 -10.57 5.75
N ALA A 105 -7.99 -9.51 4.95
CA ALA A 105 -8.08 -8.15 5.47
C ALA A 105 -9.37 -7.94 6.27
N ASP A 106 -10.51 -8.42 5.76
CA ASP A 106 -11.81 -8.30 6.43
C ASP A 106 -11.88 -9.10 7.74
N GLU A 107 -11.29 -10.31 7.79
CA GLU A 107 -11.19 -11.10 9.01
C GLU A 107 -10.34 -10.42 10.09
N LEU A 108 -9.22 -9.80 9.70
CA LEU A 108 -8.40 -9.01 10.61
C LEU A 108 -9.09 -7.73 11.05
N GLN A 109 -9.78 -7.03 10.14
CA GLN A 109 -10.52 -5.82 10.49
C GLN A 109 -11.57 -6.11 11.55
N ARG A 110 -12.37 -7.17 11.38
CA ARG A 110 -13.34 -7.62 12.40
C ARG A 110 -12.68 -7.95 13.74
N CYS A 111 -11.45 -8.44 13.74
CA CYS A 111 -10.70 -8.62 14.98
C CYS A 111 -10.32 -7.28 15.62
N PHE A 112 -9.76 -6.36 14.82
CA PHE A 112 -9.30 -5.06 15.31
C PHE A 112 -10.46 -4.19 15.79
N ASP A 113 -11.62 -4.25 15.15
CA ASP A 113 -12.83 -3.56 15.60
C ASP A 113 -13.23 -4.02 17.01
N ARG A 114 -13.10 -5.32 17.32
CA ARG A 114 -13.34 -5.85 18.68
C ARG A 114 -12.28 -5.45 19.70
N LEU A 115 -11.05 -5.19 19.26
CA LEU A 115 -9.97 -4.70 20.12
C LEU A 115 -10.03 -3.18 20.34
N GLY A 116 -10.71 -2.48 19.43
CA GLY A 116 -10.76 -1.03 19.33
C GLY A 116 -12.15 -0.45 19.54
N ASP A 117 -13.00 -1.09 20.36
CA ASP A 117 -14.15 -0.42 20.96
C ASP A 117 -13.64 0.62 22.00
N PHE A 118 -13.15 1.74 21.49
CA PHE A 118 -12.85 2.95 22.26
C PHE A 118 -14.11 3.83 22.42
N ASP A 119 -15.27 3.37 21.95
CA ASP A 119 -16.59 3.96 22.24
C ASP A 119 -17.18 3.40 23.55
N ASP A 120 -16.35 2.84 24.42
CA ASP A 120 -16.74 2.59 25.80
C ASP A 120 -16.91 3.96 26.50
N ASP A 121 -18.14 4.47 26.43
CA ASP A 121 -18.74 5.54 27.25
C ASP A 121 -18.70 5.22 28.76
N ARG A 122 -17.67 4.54 29.26
CA ARG A 122 -17.37 4.34 30.69
C ARG A 122 -16.88 5.63 31.38
N ARG A 123 -17.45 6.78 31.01
CA ARG A 123 -17.58 7.97 31.88
C ARG A 123 -18.98 8.02 32.51
N GLY A 124 -19.43 6.90 33.05
CA GLY A 124 -20.78 6.79 33.61
C GLY A 124 -20.96 5.62 34.56
N ARG A 125 -20.10 5.49 35.57
CA ARG A 125 -20.47 4.80 36.82
C ARG A 125 -19.58 5.19 37.99
#